data_AF-A0A379WPJ2-F1
#
_entry.id   AF-A0A379WPJ2-F1
#
_cell.length_a   1.000
_cell.length_b   1.000
_cell.length_c   1.000
_cell.angle_alpha   90.00
_cell.angle_beta   90.00
_cell.angle_gamma   90.00
#
_symmetry.space_group_name_H-M   'P 1'
#
loop_
_entity.id
_entity.type
_entity.pdbx_description
1 polymer ?
#
loop_
_entity_poly.entity_id
_entity_poly.type
_entity_poly.pdbx_seq_one_letter_code
_entity_poly.pdbx_strand_id
1 'polypeptide(L)'
;MLKAIRDAGICAEANSQYEVRKCLEIGFRGDQIVFNGVVKKPADLEYAIANDLYLINVDSLYELEHIDAISRKLKKVANVCVRVEPNVPSATHAELVTAFHAKSGLDLEQAEETCRRILAMPYVHLRGLHMHVGDQVPESEPFAKATKVLVDESVAWKRCSVLNLI
;
A
#
# COMPACT_ATOMS: atom_id res chain seq x y z
N MET A 1 -7.82 8.42 -22.30
CA MET A 1 -7.86 7.15 -21.53
C MET A 1 -8.35 7.37 -20.10
N LEU A 2 -7.60 8.05 -19.21
CA LEU A 2 -7.98 8.17 -17.80
C LEU A 2 -9.37 8.80 -17.54
N LYS A 3 -9.79 9.78 -18.36
CA LYS A 3 -11.16 10.32 -18.28
C LYS A 3 -12.24 9.25 -18.49
N ALA A 4 -12.04 8.33 -19.44
CA ALA A 4 -12.98 7.25 -19.70
C ALA A 4 -13.02 6.24 -18.54
N ILE A 5 -11.86 5.96 -17.91
CA ILE A 5 -11.76 5.12 -16.69
C ILE A 5 -12.58 5.74 -15.56
N ARG A 6 -12.38 7.04 -15.30
CA ARG A 6 -13.15 7.81 -14.32
C ARG A 6 -14.66 7.77 -14.61
N ASP A 7 -15.03 8.04 -15.86
CA ASP A 7 -16.44 8.11 -16.27
C ASP A 7 -17.13 6.73 -16.20
N ALA A 8 -16.37 5.63 -16.26
CA ALA A 8 -16.83 4.27 -16.00
C ALA A 8 -16.94 3.92 -14.50
N GLY A 9 -16.58 4.84 -13.59
CA GLY A 9 -16.65 4.63 -12.14
C GLY A 9 -15.49 3.82 -11.56
N ILE A 10 -14.42 3.59 -12.33
CA ILE A 10 -13.25 2.82 -11.90
C ILE A 10 -12.30 3.75 -11.13
N CYS A 11 -11.78 3.29 -9.98
CA CYS A 11 -10.78 4.00 -9.18
C CYS A 11 -9.39 3.93 -9.81
N ALA A 12 -8.48 4.79 -9.36
CA ALA A 12 -7.11 4.83 -9.86
C ALA A 12 -6.12 4.31 -8.82
N GLU A 13 -5.08 3.66 -9.32
CA GLU A 13 -3.84 3.41 -8.59
C GLU A 13 -2.75 4.28 -9.20
N ALA A 14 -1.94 4.91 -8.35
CA ALA A 14 -0.84 5.76 -8.75
C ALA A 14 0.43 5.32 -8.03
N ASN A 15 1.57 5.44 -8.70
CA ASN A 15 2.89 5.07 -8.18
C ASN A 15 3.83 6.29 -8.06
N SER A 16 3.34 7.49 -8.39
CA SER A 16 4.06 8.75 -8.20
C SER A 16 3.11 9.93 -7.91
N GLN A 17 3.63 10.99 -7.29
CA GLN A 17 2.87 12.23 -7.09
C GLN A 17 2.37 12.83 -8.43
N TYR A 18 3.11 12.67 -9.52
CA TYR A 18 2.68 13.16 -10.83
C TYR A 18 1.41 12.45 -11.32
N GLU A 19 1.32 11.14 -11.13
CA GLU A 19 0.14 10.36 -11.48
C GLU A 19 -1.07 10.70 -10.59
N VAL A 20 -0.85 10.87 -9.28
CA VAL A 20 -1.88 11.38 -8.36
C VAL A 20 -2.40 12.73 -8.85
N ARG A 21 -1.51 13.68 -9.14
CA ARG A 21 -1.88 15.00 -9.65
C ARG A 21 -2.67 14.88 -10.95
N LYS A 22 -2.24 14.03 -11.89
CA LYS A 22 -2.95 13.81 -13.15
C LYS A 22 -4.35 13.26 -12.93
N CYS A 23 -4.55 12.37 -11.96
CA CYS A 23 -5.87 11.86 -11.58
C CYS A 23 -6.76 12.98 -11.01
N LEU A 24 -6.22 13.80 -10.12
CA LEU A 24 -6.96 14.93 -9.54
C LEU A 24 -7.31 15.99 -10.61
N GLU A 25 -6.38 16.35 -11.51
CA GLU A 25 -6.58 17.32 -12.60
C GLU A 25 -7.74 16.91 -13.53
N ILE A 26 -7.91 15.62 -13.76
CA ILE A 26 -8.99 15.09 -14.59
C ILE A 26 -10.23 14.71 -13.77
N GLY A 27 -10.31 15.09 -12.49
CA GLY A 27 -11.51 15.01 -11.66
C GLY A 27 -11.77 13.67 -10.96
N PHE A 28 -10.76 12.81 -10.78
CA PHE A 28 -10.85 11.82 -9.70
C PHE A 28 -10.89 12.55 -8.36
N ARG A 29 -11.66 12.03 -7.42
CA ARG A 29 -11.59 12.47 -6.02
C ARG A 29 -10.47 11.72 -5.30
N GLY A 30 -9.93 12.30 -4.22
CA GLY A 30 -8.89 11.66 -3.42
C GLY A 30 -9.29 10.26 -2.94
N ASP A 31 -10.54 10.11 -2.47
CA ASP A 31 -11.14 8.84 -2.03
C ASP A 31 -11.33 7.80 -3.15
N GLN A 32 -10.85 8.06 -4.36
CA GLN A 32 -10.82 7.15 -5.49
C GLN A 32 -9.38 6.78 -5.92
N ILE A 33 -8.36 7.18 -5.16
CA ILE A 33 -6.95 7.00 -5.55
C ILE A 33 -6.19 6.24 -4.46
N VAL A 34 -5.56 5.13 -4.84
CA VAL A 34 -4.57 4.40 -4.02
C VAL A 34 -3.17 4.85 -4.43
N PHE A 35 -2.31 5.17 -3.46
CA PHE A 35 -0.93 5.58 -3.72
C PHE A 35 0.08 4.51 -3.31
N ASN A 36 0.67 3.88 -4.32
CA ASN A 36 1.79 2.94 -4.26
C ASN A 36 3.15 3.63 -4.47
N GLY A 37 4.23 2.87 -4.29
CA GLY A 37 5.59 3.29 -4.61
C GLY A 37 6.57 3.03 -3.48
N VAL A 38 7.79 2.61 -3.83
CA VAL A 38 8.81 2.20 -2.86
C VAL A 38 9.53 3.40 -2.22
N VAL A 39 9.55 4.55 -2.90
CA VAL A 39 10.37 5.70 -2.51
C VAL A 39 9.55 7.00 -2.56
N LYS A 40 8.43 7.05 -1.83
CA LYS A 40 7.60 8.27 -1.74
C LYS A 40 8.36 9.33 -0.94
N LYS A 41 8.53 10.52 -1.51
CA LYS A 41 9.18 11.63 -0.81
C LYS A 41 8.20 12.26 0.19
N PRO A 42 8.69 12.96 1.24
CA PRO A 42 7.81 13.68 2.16
C PRO A 42 6.82 14.63 1.47
N ALA A 43 7.25 15.30 0.40
CA ALA A 43 6.37 16.16 -0.41
C ALA A 43 5.28 15.37 -1.16
N ASP A 44 5.56 14.14 -1.57
CA ASP A 44 4.58 13.26 -2.22
C ASP A 44 3.51 12.81 -1.22
N LEU A 45 3.95 12.44 -0.01
CA LEU A 45 3.09 12.06 1.10
C LEU A 45 2.23 13.24 1.59
N GLU A 46 2.82 14.43 1.75
CA GLU A 46 2.09 15.64 2.12
C GLU A 46 1.03 15.98 1.07
N TYR A 47 1.34 15.85 -0.22
CA TYR A 47 0.37 16.04 -1.28
C TYR A 47 -0.77 15.00 -1.22
N ALA A 48 -0.45 13.73 -0.99
CA ALA A 48 -1.45 12.67 -0.88
C ALA A 48 -2.40 12.91 0.31
N ILE A 49 -1.86 13.18 1.50
CA ILE A 49 -2.65 13.41 2.71
C ILE A 49 -3.47 14.70 2.59
N ALA A 50 -2.91 15.77 2.02
CA ALA A 50 -3.62 17.02 1.81
C ALA A 50 -4.83 16.86 0.87
N ASN A 51 -4.76 15.95 -0.10
CA ASN A 51 -5.84 15.67 -1.07
C ASN A 51 -6.75 14.51 -0.66
N ASP A 52 -6.69 14.05 0.59
CA ASP A 52 -7.58 13.01 1.15
C ASP A 52 -7.59 11.72 0.30
N LEU A 53 -6.41 11.24 -0.10
CA LEU A 53 -6.33 10.00 -0.88
C LEU A 53 -6.96 8.82 -0.11
N TYR A 54 -7.58 7.90 -0.86
CA TYR A 54 -8.27 6.74 -0.31
C TYR A 54 -7.34 5.89 0.57
N LEU A 55 -6.12 5.65 0.08
CA LEU A 55 -5.16 4.77 0.72
C LEU A 55 -3.73 5.09 0.30
N ILE A 56 -2.78 5.05 1.23
CA ILE A 56 -1.35 5.02 0.96
C ILE A 56 -0.81 3.64 1.36
N ASN A 57 -0.20 2.91 0.42
CA ASN A 57 0.45 1.64 0.73
C ASN A 57 1.86 1.91 1.25
N VAL A 58 2.06 1.66 2.54
CA VAL A 58 3.30 1.88 3.28
C VAL A 58 4.31 0.79 2.93
N ASP A 59 5.45 1.21 2.41
CA ASP A 59 6.50 0.31 1.94
C ASP A 59 7.65 0.15 2.97
N SER A 60 7.76 1.07 3.95
CA SER A 60 8.79 1.01 4.99
C SER A 60 8.39 1.72 6.29
N LEU A 61 9.09 1.41 7.39
CA LEU A 61 8.96 2.14 8.67
C LEU A 61 9.31 3.63 8.53
N TYR A 62 10.31 3.97 7.71
CA TYR A 62 10.69 5.36 7.44
C TYR A 62 9.54 6.13 6.79
N GLU A 63 8.86 5.51 5.81
CA GLU A 63 7.69 6.11 5.17
C GLU A 63 6.54 6.31 6.17
N LEU A 64 6.30 5.33 7.06
CA LEU A 64 5.28 5.45 8.11
C LEU A 64 5.55 6.63 9.06
N GLU A 65 6.81 6.84 9.48
CA GLU A 65 7.18 7.95 10.36
C GLU A 65 6.90 9.32 9.72
N HIS A 66 7.16 9.47 8.42
CA HIS A 66 6.79 10.67 7.68
C HIS A 66 5.28 10.84 7.58
N ILE A 67 4.54 9.76 7.31
CA ILE A 67 3.08 9.81 7.26
C ILE A 67 2.51 10.30 8.60
N ASP A 68 2.95 9.78 9.75
CA ASP A 68 2.47 10.24 11.06
C ASP A 68 2.79 11.71 11.31
N ALA A 69 4.04 12.13 11.05
CA ALA A 69 4.47 13.51 11.24
C ALA A 69 3.66 14.50 10.39
N ILE A 70 3.47 14.18 9.11
CA ILE A 70 2.71 15.00 8.16
C ILE A 70 1.22 15.01 8.53
N SER A 71 0.65 13.85 8.87
CA SER A 71 -0.77 13.73 9.25
C SER A 71 -1.09 14.55 10.50
N ARG A 72 -0.21 14.54 11.50
CA ARG A 72 -0.31 15.40 12.69
C ARG A 72 -0.19 16.89 12.35
N LYS A 73 0.78 17.27 11.51
CA LYS A 73 0.99 18.65 11.06
C LYS A 73 -0.26 19.19 10.35
N LEU A 74 -0.86 18.38 9.48
CA LEU A 74 -2.06 18.74 8.70
C LEU A 74 -3.37 18.55 9.47
N LYS A 75 -3.33 17.88 10.64
CA LYS A 75 -4.52 17.43 11.39
C LYS A 75 -5.50 16.64 10.52
N LYS A 76 -4.98 15.80 9.64
CA LYS A 76 -5.74 14.93 8.74
C LYS A 76 -5.42 13.47 9.04
N VAL A 77 -6.42 12.59 8.92
CA VAL A 77 -6.21 11.15 9.10
C VAL A 77 -5.76 10.54 7.77
N ALA A 78 -4.58 9.93 7.75
CA ALA A 78 -4.10 9.15 6.61
C ALA A 78 -4.57 7.70 6.73
N ASN A 79 -5.27 7.19 5.71
CA ASN A 79 -5.60 5.78 5.60
C ASN A 79 -4.41 5.03 4.99
N VAL A 80 -3.94 3.98 5.65
CA VAL A 80 -2.77 3.22 5.20
C VAL A 80 -3.03 1.72 5.15
N CYS A 81 -2.40 1.04 4.19
CA CYS A 81 -2.14 -0.39 4.30
C CYS A 81 -0.64 -0.61 4.43
N VAL A 82 -0.24 -1.69 5.10
CA VAL A 82 1.16 -2.13 5.16
C VAL A 82 1.43 -3.07 3.99
N ARG A 83 2.39 -2.74 3.14
CA ARG A 83 2.80 -3.62 2.04
C ARG A 83 3.70 -4.72 2.58
N VAL A 84 3.29 -5.96 2.36
CA VAL A 84 3.96 -7.17 2.84
C VAL A 84 4.54 -7.91 1.65
N GLU A 85 5.77 -8.38 1.79
CA GLU A 85 6.37 -9.37 0.90
C GLU A 85 6.01 -10.78 1.41
N PRO A 86 5.11 -11.52 0.71
CA PRO A 86 4.63 -12.81 1.18
C PRO A 86 5.65 -13.95 1.06
N ASN A 87 6.83 -13.73 0.45
CA ASN A 87 7.87 -14.75 0.22
C ASN A 87 7.34 -15.99 -0.54
N VAL A 88 6.42 -15.79 -1.49
CA VAL A 88 5.86 -16.88 -2.30
C VAL A 88 6.55 -16.91 -3.67
N PRO A 89 7.21 -18.03 -4.05
CA PRO A 89 7.78 -18.16 -5.39
C PRO A 89 6.69 -18.13 -6.47
N SER A 90 6.94 -17.39 -7.56
CA SER A 90 6.12 -17.43 -8.78
C SER A 90 6.99 -17.80 -10.00
N ALA A 91 6.36 -18.27 -11.08
CA ALA A 91 7.07 -18.68 -12.29
C ALA A 91 7.88 -17.53 -12.94
N THR A 92 7.45 -16.28 -12.76
CA THR A 92 8.15 -15.07 -13.24
C THR A 92 9.23 -14.55 -12.27
N HIS A 93 9.23 -14.98 -11.01
CA HIS A 93 10.12 -14.48 -9.97
C HIS A 93 10.99 -15.56 -9.30
N ALA A 94 11.18 -16.72 -9.95
CA ALA A 94 11.99 -17.82 -9.41
C ALA A 94 13.43 -17.42 -9.05
N GLU A 95 14.03 -16.45 -9.78
CA GLU A 95 15.40 -15.95 -9.55
C GLU A 95 15.50 -14.82 -8.50
N LEU A 96 14.37 -14.23 -8.09
CA LEU A 96 14.34 -13.15 -7.09
C LEU A 96 14.22 -13.67 -5.65
N VAL A 97 13.97 -14.98 -5.48
CA VAL A 97 13.95 -15.64 -4.17
C VAL A 97 15.36 -15.73 -3.55
N THR A 98 16.42 -15.63 -4.35
CA THR A 98 17.82 -15.82 -3.90
C THR A 98 18.54 -14.57 -3.40
N ALA A 99 17.90 -13.41 -3.35
CA ALA A 99 18.45 -12.23 -2.70
C ALA A 99 17.57 -11.87 -1.50
N PHE A 100 18.06 -12.14 -0.29
CA PHE A 100 17.54 -11.49 0.91
C PHE A 100 17.40 -9.99 0.63
N HIS A 101 16.20 -9.45 0.82
CA HIS A 101 15.70 -8.10 0.49
C HIS A 101 14.91 -8.01 -0.83
N ALA A 102 13.60 -8.19 -0.73
CA ALA A 102 12.68 -7.66 -1.74
C ALA A 102 12.86 -6.14 -1.86
N LYS A 103 12.80 -5.65 -3.10
CA LYS A 103 12.93 -4.22 -3.41
C LYS A 103 11.75 -3.40 -2.88
N SER A 104 10.63 -4.05 -2.55
CA SER A 104 9.39 -3.42 -2.10
C SER A 104 8.72 -4.22 -1.00
N GLY A 105 8.05 -3.53 -0.09
CA GLY A 105 7.32 -4.13 1.02
C GLY A 105 8.23 -4.52 2.19
N LEU A 106 7.56 -4.84 3.29
CA LEU A 106 8.17 -5.29 4.54
C LEU A 106 8.09 -6.81 4.63
N ASP A 107 9.08 -7.43 5.25
CA ASP A 107 8.93 -8.82 5.70
C ASP A 107 7.83 -8.94 6.78
N LEU A 108 7.41 -10.16 7.11
CA LEU A 108 6.30 -10.40 8.03
C LEU A 108 6.54 -9.82 9.43
N GLU A 109 7.76 -9.91 9.94
CA GLU A 109 8.12 -9.40 11.28
C GLU A 109 8.05 -7.87 11.30
N GLN A 110 8.63 -7.23 10.29
CA GLN A 110 8.57 -5.78 10.11
C GLN A 110 7.14 -5.29 9.87
N ALA A 111 6.33 -6.06 9.14
CA ALA A 111 4.94 -5.73 8.87
C ALA A 111 4.09 -5.78 10.15
N GLU A 112 4.27 -6.80 11.00
CA GLU A 112 3.61 -6.89 12.31
C GLU A 112 3.97 -5.69 13.20
N GLU A 113 5.27 -5.38 13.31
CA GLU A 113 5.75 -4.24 14.09
C GLU A 113 5.20 -2.90 13.55
N THR A 114 5.14 -2.75 12.22
CA THR A 114 4.58 -1.56 11.57
C THR A 114 3.09 -1.42 11.88
N CYS A 115 2.32 -2.51 11.81
CA CYS A 115 0.92 -2.52 12.20
C CYS A 115 0.73 -2.10 13.66
N ARG A 116 1.56 -2.65 14.57
CA ARG A 116 1.53 -2.31 16.01
C ARG A 116 1.80 -0.83 16.26
N ARG A 117 2.75 -0.23 15.53
CA ARG A 117 3.06 1.21 15.62
C ARG A 117 1.91 2.09 15.16
N ILE A 118 1.25 1.74 14.04
CA ILE A 118 0.11 2.51 13.52
C ILE A 118 -1.01 2.61 14.55
N LEU A 119 -1.25 1.56 15.34
CA LEU A 119 -2.28 1.59 16.39
C LEU A 119 -2.04 2.64 17.49
N ALA A 120 -0.81 3.14 17.63
CA ALA A 120 -0.47 4.22 18.55
C ALA A 120 -0.48 5.62 17.90
N MET A 121 -0.77 5.71 16.60
CA MET A 121 -0.75 6.96 15.81
C MET A 121 -2.17 7.51 15.63
N PRO A 122 -2.53 8.63 16.28
CA PRO A 122 -3.92 9.13 16.31
C PRO A 122 -4.40 9.69 14.96
N TYR A 123 -3.48 9.98 14.03
CA TYR A 123 -3.80 10.49 12.68
C TYR A 123 -3.44 9.50 11.57
N VAL A 124 -3.17 8.24 11.91
CA VAL A 124 -2.90 7.20 10.92
C VAL A 124 -3.85 6.03 11.18
N HIS A 125 -4.63 5.67 10.16
CA HIS A 125 -5.65 4.64 10.25
C HIS A 125 -5.23 3.43 9.44
N LEU A 126 -4.90 2.34 10.14
CA LEU A 126 -4.61 1.06 9.52
C LEU A 126 -5.88 0.48 8.89
N ARG A 127 -5.91 0.41 7.56
CA ARG A 127 -6.95 -0.28 6.79
C ARG A 127 -6.64 -1.77 6.69
N GLY A 128 -5.37 -2.11 6.48
CA GLY A 128 -4.86 -3.47 6.69
C GLY A 128 -3.63 -3.77 5.85
N LEU A 129 -3.61 -4.88 5.12
CA LEU A 129 -2.41 -5.37 4.42
C LEU A 129 -2.54 -5.25 2.91
N HIS A 130 -1.41 -5.01 2.25
CA HIS A 130 -1.29 -4.98 0.80
C HIS A 130 -0.17 -5.93 0.37
N MET A 131 -0.32 -6.58 -0.78
CA MET A 131 0.80 -7.27 -1.42
C MET A 131 0.68 -7.15 -2.91
N HIS A 132 1.81 -7.41 -3.58
CA HIS A 132 1.88 -7.55 -5.01
C HIS A 132 2.65 -8.84 -5.31
N VAL A 133 1.99 -9.82 -5.90
CA VAL A 133 2.56 -11.16 -6.13
C VAL A 133 3.60 -11.15 -7.26
N GLY A 134 3.47 -10.18 -8.17
CA GLY A 134 4.36 -10.00 -9.32
C GLY A 134 3.58 -9.74 -10.60
N ASP A 135 4.33 -9.38 -11.64
CA ASP A 135 3.76 -9.12 -12.96
C ASP A 135 3.70 -10.39 -13.80
N GLN A 136 2.70 -10.46 -14.69
CA GLN A 136 2.56 -11.53 -15.68
C GLN A 136 2.59 -12.94 -15.07
N VAL A 137 1.90 -13.14 -13.94
CA VAL A 137 1.74 -14.45 -13.30
C VAL A 137 0.47 -15.11 -13.85
N PRO A 138 0.56 -16.04 -14.82
CA PRO A 138 -0.63 -16.63 -15.45
C PRO A 138 -1.30 -17.68 -14.55
N GLU A 139 -0.57 -18.28 -13.61
CA GLU A 139 -1.11 -19.25 -12.67
C GLU A 139 -1.79 -18.58 -11.48
N SER A 140 -2.93 -19.11 -11.04
CA SER A 140 -3.63 -18.61 -9.85
C SER A 140 -3.01 -19.10 -8.53
N GLU A 141 -2.21 -20.16 -8.56
CA GLU A 141 -1.66 -20.80 -7.36
C GLU A 141 -0.78 -19.88 -6.50
N PRO A 142 0.14 -19.06 -7.07
CA PRO A 142 0.92 -18.10 -6.28
C PRO A 142 0.04 -17.09 -5.54
N PHE A 143 -1.02 -16.58 -6.18
CA PHE A 143 -1.97 -15.66 -5.54
C PHE A 143 -2.71 -16.32 -4.38
N ALA A 144 -3.15 -17.57 -4.54
CA ALA A 144 -3.83 -18.31 -3.47
C ALA A 144 -2.90 -18.54 -2.27
N LYS A 145 -1.65 -18.93 -2.50
CA LYS A 145 -0.64 -19.12 -1.45
C LYS A 145 -0.34 -17.82 -0.72
N ALA A 146 -0.09 -16.74 -1.47
CA ALA A 146 0.23 -15.46 -0.89
C ALA A 146 -0.96 -14.92 -0.07
N THR A 147 -2.18 -15.03 -0.60
CA THR A 147 -3.42 -14.65 0.11
C THR A 147 -3.56 -15.42 1.41
N LYS A 148 -3.32 -16.74 1.39
CA LYS A 148 -3.37 -17.56 2.60
C LYS A 148 -2.39 -17.08 3.66
N VAL A 149 -1.14 -16.78 3.29
CA VAL A 149 -0.13 -16.24 4.22
C VAL A 149 -0.64 -14.94 4.86
N LEU A 150 -1.06 -13.96 4.06
CA LEU A 150 -1.53 -12.68 4.60
C LEU A 150 -2.78 -12.82 5.48
N VAL A 151 -3.71 -13.72 5.14
CA VAL A 151 -4.91 -13.96 5.96
C VAL A 151 -4.51 -14.58 7.30
N ASP A 152 -3.69 -15.63 7.29
CA ASP A 152 -3.25 -16.31 8.52
C ASP A 152 -2.52 -15.33 9.46
N GLU A 153 -1.62 -14.50 8.91
CA GLU A 153 -0.89 -13.47 9.66
C GLU A 153 -1.82 -12.36 10.17
N SER A 154 -2.74 -11.86 9.35
CA SER A 154 -3.71 -10.82 9.76
C SER A 154 -4.59 -11.27 10.94
N VAL A 155 -4.93 -12.57 11.00
CA VAL A 155 -5.67 -13.19 12.09
C VAL A 155 -4.78 -13.33 13.33
N ALA A 156 -3.52 -13.75 13.16
CA ALA A 156 -2.55 -13.88 14.24
C ALA A 156 -2.31 -12.54 14.95
N TRP A 157 -2.24 -11.43 14.19
CA TRP A 157 -2.06 -10.07 14.72
C TRP A 157 -3.33 -9.49 15.36
N LYS A 158 -4.46 -10.22 15.31
CA LYS A 158 -5.76 -9.97 15.97
C LYS A 158 -6.43 -8.61 15.71
N ARG A 159 -5.98 -7.79 14.74
CA ARG A 159 -6.42 -6.38 14.62
C ARG A 159 -6.43 -5.78 13.20
N CYS A 160 -6.18 -6.55 12.14
CA CYS A 160 -6.29 -6.06 10.75
C CYS A 160 -7.68 -6.40 10.18
N SER A 161 -8.37 -5.43 9.55
CA SER A 161 -9.76 -5.60 9.09
C SER A 161 -9.96 -5.58 7.57
N VAL A 162 -8.93 -5.23 6.78
CA VAL A 162 -9.01 -5.22 5.30
C VAL A 162 -7.75 -5.83 4.67
N LEU A 163 -7.92 -6.82 3.80
CA LEU A 163 -6.86 -7.29 2.90
C LEU A 163 -7.05 -6.60 1.54
N ASN A 164 -6.00 -5.99 1.00
CA ASN A 164 -5.98 -5.46 -0.37
C ASN A 164 -5.03 -6.33 -1.21
N LEU A 165 -5.57 -7.00 -2.21
CA LEU A 165 -4.86 -7.91 -3.11
C LEU A 165 -4.71 -7.22 -4.46
N ILE A 166 -3.48 -7.08 -4.96
CA ILE A 166 -3.20 -6.61 -6.33
C ILE A 166 -2.30 -7.61 -7.03
#